data_AF-A0A9Q4QQX6-F1
#
_entry.id   AF-A0A9Q4QQX6-F1
#
_cell.length_a   1.000
_cell.length_b   1.000
_cell.length_c   1.000
_cell.angle_alpha   90.00
_cell.angle_beta   90.00
_cell.angle_gamma   90.00
#
_symmetry.space_group_name_H-M   'P 1'
#
loop_
_entity.id
_entity.type
_entity.pdbx_description
1 polymer ?
#
loop_
_entity_poly.entity_id
_entity_poly.type
_entity_poly.pdbx_seq_one_letter_code
_entity_poly.pdbx_strand_id
1 'polypeptide(L)'
;FANRLKTAGVPAAHAEAEAEALAEVLETNLQDLATKRDLRELELKLESKIDKGFADVHKGFVDVHKGFAEIKGEMLLLKWMFGVIVTSLVALIIKAFF
;
A
#
# COMPACT_ATOMS: atom_id res chain seq x y z
N PHE A 1 41.03 -17.61 11.30
CA PHE A 1 41.68 -17.46 9.98
C PHE A 1 43.21 -17.58 10.11
N ALA A 2 43.84 -16.81 11.00
CA ALA A 2 45.29 -16.88 11.30
C ALA A 2 45.87 -18.30 11.45
N ASN A 3 45.24 -19.19 12.23
CA ASN A 3 45.76 -20.57 12.40
C ASN A 3 45.83 -21.37 11.09
N ARG A 4 44.91 -21.11 10.15
CA ARG A 4 44.95 -21.75 8.82
C ARG A 4 46.13 -21.23 7.99
N LEU A 5 46.41 -19.93 8.06
CA LEU A 5 47.57 -19.30 7.41
C LEU A 5 48.89 -19.81 8.00
N LYS A 6 49.00 -19.90 9.33
CA LYS A 6 50.18 -20.48 10.02
C LYS A 6 50.45 -21.91 9.57
N THR A 7 49.40 -22.73 9.48
CA THR A 7 49.49 -24.12 9.00
C THR A 7 49.91 -24.21 7.53
N ALA A 8 49.58 -23.18 6.73
CA ALA A 8 50.00 -23.06 5.34
C ALA A 8 51.43 -22.50 5.18
N GLY A 9 52.17 -22.28 6.28
CA GLY A 9 53.55 -21.79 6.25
C GLY A 9 53.70 -20.27 6.32
N VAL A 10 52.62 -19.51 6.49
CA VAL A 10 52.70 -18.05 6.68
C VAL A 10 53.31 -17.76 8.07
N PRO A 11 54.31 -16.86 8.18
CA PRO A 11 54.88 -16.47 9.47
C PRO A 11 53.81 -15.99 10.45
N ALA A 12 53.92 -16.36 11.72
CA ALA A 12 52.89 -16.10 12.72
C ALA A 12 52.45 -14.64 12.80
N ALA A 13 53.40 -13.69 12.74
CA ALA A 13 53.12 -12.26 12.78
C ALA A 13 52.32 -11.77 11.56
N HIS A 14 52.61 -12.29 10.36
CA HIS A 14 51.86 -11.94 9.15
C HIS A 14 50.47 -12.56 9.15
N ALA A 15 50.36 -13.83 9.58
CA ALA A 15 49.09 -14.53 9.68
C ALA A 15 48.11 -13.88 10.68
N GLU A 16 48.62 -13.30 11.76
CA GLU A 16 47.81 -12.53 12.72
C GLU A 16 47.43 -11.17 12.16
N ALA A 17 48.37 -10.42 11.60
CA ALA A 17 48.09 -9.11 10.99
C ALA A 17 47.06 -9.19 9.86
N GLU A 18 47.13 -10.21 9.00
CA GLU A 18 46.13 -10.42 7.94
C GLU A 18 44.75 -10.79 8.50
N ALA A 19 44.69 -11.61 9.55
CA ALA A 19 43.43 -11.99 10.17
C ALA A 19 42.77 -10.81 10.89
N GLU A 20 43.56 -9.93 11.47
CA GLU A 20 43.10 -8.71 12.15
C GLU A 20 42.60 -7.67 11.14
N ALA A 21 43.37 -7.39 10.07
CA ALA A 21 42.93 -6.51 9.00
C ALA A 21 41.64 -6.98 8.32
N LEU A 22 41.49 -8.30 8.10
CA LEU A 22 40.25 -8.87 7.57
C LEU A 22 39.09 -8.80 8.55
N ALA A 23 39.35 -8.95 9.85
CA ALA A 23 38.32 -8.80 10.88
C ALA A 23 37.80 -7.35 10.94
N GLU A 24 38.70 -6.37 10.91
CA GLU A 24 38.36 -4.94 10.90
C GLU A 24 37.52 -4.56 9.67
N VAL A 25 37.92 -5.04 8.48
CA VAL A 25 37.17 -4.80 7.25
C VAL A 25 35.80 -5.49 7.30
N LEU A 26 35.70 -6.74 7.78
CA LEU A 26 34.40 -7.41 7.92
C LEU A 26 33.51 -6.71 8.94
N GLU A 27 34.03 -6.33 10.09
CA GLU A 27 33.28 -5.64 11.13
C GLU A 27 32.73 -4.30 10.61
N THR A 28 33.57 -3.51 9.96
CA THR A 28 33.17 -2.23 9.34
C THR A 28 32.11 -2.44 8.26
N ASN A 29 32.25 -3.45 7.40
CA ASN A 29 31.29 -3.68 6.31
C ASN A 29 29.98 -4.34 6.76
N LEU A 30 29.99 -5.12 7.85
CA LEU A 30 28.80 -5.82 8.35
C LEU A 30 27.94 -4.93 9.26
N GLN A 31 28.48 -3.84 9.82
CA GLN A 31 27.73 -2.91 10.68
C GLN A 31 26.53 -2.27 9.99
N ASP A 32 26.62 -1.97 8.70
CA ASP A 32 25.56 -1.29 7.93
C ASP A 32 24.58 -2.26 7.26
N LEU A 33 24.81 -3.57 7.35
CA LEU A 33 23.94 -4.55 6.69
C LEU A 33 22.72 -4.88 7.54
N ALA A 34 21.55 -4.82 6.91
CA ALA A 34 20.32 -5.30 7.51
C ALA A 34 20.44 -6.79 7.85
N THR A 35 20.06 -7.15 9.07
CA THR A 35 20.02 -8.55 9.49
C THR A 35 18.79 -9.24 8.89
N LYS A 36 18.81 -10.58 8.88
CA LYS A 36 17.63 -11.37 8.49
C LYS A 36 16.38 -11.02 9.31
N ARG A 37 16.56 -10.62 10.58
CA ARG A 37 15.48 -10.19 11.47
C ARG A 37 14.86 -8.89 10.97
N ASP A 38 15.68 -7.92 10.58
CA ASP A 38 15.20 -6.62 10.10
C ASP A 38 14.40 -6.78 8.79
N LEU A 39 14.86 -7.67 7.89
CA LEU A 39 14.14 -7.99 6.66
C LEU A 39 12.78 -8.64 6.95
N ARG A 40 12.72 -9.57 7.92
CA ARG A 40 11.47 -10.23 8.31
C ARG A 40 10.48 -9.26 8.95
N GLU A 41 10.97 -8.32 9.74
CA GLU A 41 10.14 -7.26 10.32
C GLU A 41 9.60 -6.33 9.23
N LEU A 42 10.43 -5.98 8.24
CA LEU A 42 10.01 -5.19 7.10
C LEU A 42 8.95 -5.91 6.26
N GLU A 43 9.12 -7.21 6.00
CA GLU A 43 8.15 -8.06 5.29
C GLU A 43 6.78 -8.03 5.98
N LEU A 44 6.73 -8.32 7.28
CA LEU A 44 5.48 -8.31 8.06
C LEU A 44 4.81 -6.93 8.06
N LYS A 45 5.60 -5.86 8.16
CA LYS A 45 5.10 -4.48 8.09
C LYS A 45 4.54 -4.16 6.71
N LEU A 46 5.16 -4.67 5.65
CA LEU A 46 4.73 -4.45 4.28
C LEU A 46 3.43 -5.22 3.99
N GLU A 47 3.35 -6.49 4.38
CA GLU A 47 2.13 -7.30 4.32
C GLU A 47 0.97 -6.59 5.03
N SER A 48 1.18 -6.13 6.27
CA SER A 48 0.16 -5.41 7.02
C SER A 48 -0.29 -4.11 6.35
N LYS A 49 0.64 -3.36 5.73
CA LYS A 49 0.30 -2.14 4.99
C LYS A 49 -0.47 -2.43 3.71
N ILE A 50 -0.10 -3.50 3.00
CA ILE A 50 -0.77 -3.94 1.78
C ILE A 50 -2.20 -4.36 2.10
N ASP A 51 -2.41 -5.17 3.14
CA ASP A 51 -3.73 -5.62 3.56
C ASP A 51 -4.63 -4.44 3.94
N LYS A 52 -4.10 -3.48 4.72
CA LYS A 52 -4.84 -2.25 5.07
C LYS A 52 -5.17 -1.43 3.84
N GLY A 53 -4.21 -1.26 2.92
CA GLY A 53 -4.44 -0.54 1.66
C GLY A 53 -5.54 -1.17 0.82
N PHE A 54 -5.56 -2.50 0.69
CA PHE A 54 -6.63 -3.19 -0.03
C PHE A 54 -8.00 -3.06 0.68
N ALA A 55 -8.04 -3.13 2.00
CA ALA A 55 -9.26 -2.93 2.77
C ALA A 55 -9.83 -1.51 2.60
N ASP A 56 -8.97 -0.48 2.63
CA ASP A 56 -9.37 0.91 2.43
C ASP A 56 -9.89 1.15 1.00
N VAL A 57 -9.21 0.61 0.00
CA VAL A 57 -9.66 0.67 -1.41
C VAL A 57 -11.00 -0.03 -1.58
N HIS A 58 -11.17 -1.22 -1.00
CA HIS A 58 -12.43 -1.96 -1.06
C HIS A 58 -13.58 -1.17 -0.44
N LYS A 59 -13.35 -0.57 0.74
CA LYS A 59 -14.32 0.30 1.39
C LYS A 59 -14.67 1.50 0.52
N GLY A 60 -13.68 2.15 -0.09
CA GLY A 60 -13.90 3.25 -1.03
C GLY A 60 -14.79 2.85 -2.21
N PHE A 61 -14.59 1.66 -2.78
CA PHE A 61 -15.47 1.15 -3.84
C PHE A 61 -16.90 0.91 -3.35
N VAL A 62 -17.09 0.36 -2.14
CA VAL A 62 -18.41 0.15 -1.55
C VAL A 62 -19.14 1.47 -1.34
N ASP A 63 -18.44 2.49 -0.81
CA ASP A 63 -19.01 3.82 -0.57
C ASP A 63 -19.40 4.49 -1.90
N VAL A 64 -18.57 4.38 -2.94
CA VAL A 64 -18.89 4.88 -4.29
C VAL A 64 -20.13 4.19 -4.86
N HIS A 65 -20.24 2.86 -4.75
CA HIS A 65 -21.41 2.12 -5.21
C HIS A 65 -22.69 2.57 -4.49
N LYS A 66 -22.61 2.78 -3.18
CA LYS A 66 -23.71 3.30 -2.39
C LYS A 66 -24.12 4.69 -2.84
N GLY A 67 -23.17 5.61 -3.03
CA GLY A 67 -23.43 6.95 -3.53
C GLY A 67 -24.11 6.95 -4.91
N PHE A 68 -23.67 6.06 -5.83
CA PHE A 68 -24.33 5.89 -7.12
C PHE A 68 -25.78 5.38 -7.00
N ALA A 69 -26.04 4.47 -6.06
CA ALA A 69 -27.39 3.96 -5.82
C ALA A 69 -28.32 5.07 -5.27
N GLU A 70 -27.83 5.87 -4.32
CA GLU A 70 -28.55 7.02 -3.77
C GLU A 70 -28.87 8.06 -4.84
N ILE A 71 -27.86 8.49 -5.63
CA ILE A 71 -28.05 9.45 -6.74
C ILE A 71 -29.07 8.94 -7.77
N LYS A 72 -29.03 7.65 -8.12
CA LYS A 72 -30.01 7.07 -9.04
C LYS A 72 -31.43 7.12 -8.47
N GLY A 73 -31.59 6.86 -7.18
CA GLY A 73 -32.88 6.95 -6.49
C GLY A 73 -33.43 8.38 -6.48
N GLU A 74 -32.61 9.34 -6.07
CA GLU A 74 -32.97 10.77 -6.07
C GLU A 74 -33.30 11.27 -7.47
N MET A 75 -32.50 10.87 -8.48
CA MET A 75 -32.74 11.24 -9.87
C MET A 75 -34.06 10.67 -10.40
N LEU A 76 -34.40 9.43 -10.05
CA LEU A 76 -35.67 8.82 -10.45
C LEU A 76 -36.86 9.56 -9.82
N LEU A 77 -36.76 9.91 -8.53
CA LEU A 77 -37.77 10.70 -7.84
C LEU A 77 -37.96 12.07 -8.50
N LEU A 78 -36.86 12.78 -8.78
CA LEU A 78 -36.89 14.07 -9.46
C LEU A 78 -37.57 13.97 -10.84
N LYS A 79 -37.25 12.94 -11.64
CA LYS A 79 -37.88 12.72 -12.94
C LYS A 79 -39.40 12.56 -12.83
N TRP A 80 -39.88 11.84 -11.83
CA TRP A 80 -41.32 11.69 -11.58
C TRP A 80 -41.98 13.00 -11.18
N MET A 81 -41.35 13.78 -10.29
CA MET A 81 -41.87 15.09 -9.88
C MET A 81 -41.97 16.05 -11.07
N PHE A 82 -40.96 16.11 -11.93
CA PHE A 82 -41.01 16.90 -13.16
C PHE A 82 -42.14 16.44 -14.09
N GLY A 83 -42.37 15.12 -14.23
CA GLY A 83 -43.49 14.59 -15.00
C GLY A 83 -44.85 15.10 -14.50
N VAL A 84 -45.06 15.11 -13.18
CA VAL A 84 -46.29 15.64 -12.56
C VAL A 84 -46.44 17.14 -12.80
N ILE A 85 -45.37 17.92 -12.64
CA ILE A 85 -45.37 19.37 -12.87
C ILE A 85 -45.70 19.70 -14.32
N VAL A 86 -45.01 19.06 -15.28
CA VAL A 86 -45.23 19.27 -16.72
C VAL A 86 -46.67 18.91 -17.09
N THR A 87 -47.19 17.78 -16.60
CA THR A 87 -48.59 17.39 -16.84
C THR A 87 -49.58 18.41 -16.29
N SER A 88 -49.30 18.94 -15.10
CA SER A 88 -50.14 19.97 -14.47
C SER A 88 -50.14 21.27 -15.28
N LEU A 89 -48.98 21.70 -15.77
CA LEU A 89 -48.87 22.88 -16.65
C LEU A 89 -49.62 22.68 -17.97
N VAL A 90 -49.50 21.49 -18.59
CA VAL A 90 -50.23 21.16 -19.82
C VAL A 90 -51.74 21.18 -19.59
N ALA A 91 -52.24 20.65 -18.47
CA ALA A 91 -53.66 20.67 -18.16
C ALA A 91 -54.22 22.10 -18.01
N LEU A 92 -53.44 23.02 -17.41
CA LEU A 92 -53.82 24.42 -17.32
C LEU A 92 -53.89 25.11 -18.69
N ILE A 93 -52.94 24.80 -19.59
CA ILE A 93 -52.95 25.31 -20.96
C ILE A 93 -54.19 24.82 -21.69
N ILE A 94 -54.50 23.51 -21.64
CA ILE A 94 -55.69 22.95 -22.28
C ILE A 94 -56.96 23.66 -21.79
N LYS A 95 -57.11 23.80 -20.45
CA LYS A 95 -58.27 24.45 -19.84
C LYS A 95 -58.40 25.94 -20.19
N ALA A 96 -57.31 26.62 -20.53
CA ALA A 96 -57.33 28.04 -20.86
C ALA A 96 -57.78 28.31 -22.31
N PHE A 97 -57.60 27.35 -23.22
CA PHE A 97 -57.79 27.53 -24.66
C PHE A 97 -58.89 26.65 -25.29
N PHE A 98 -59.39 25.63 -24.58
CA PHE A 98 -60.48 24.74 -24.98
C PHE A 98 -61.54 24.67 -23.88
#